data_AF-A0A4T0UQZ8-F1
#
_entry.id   AF-A0A4T0UQZ8-F1
#
_cell.length_a   1.000
_cell.length_b   1.000
_cell.length_c   1.000
_cell.angle_alpha   90.00
_cell.angle_beta   90.00
_cell.angle_gamma   90.00
#
_symmetry.space_group_name_H-M   'P 1'
#
loop_
_entity.id
_entity.type
_entity.pdbx_description
1 polymer ?
#
loop_
_entity_poly.entity_id
_entity_poly.type
_entity_poly.pdbx_seq_one_letter_code
_entity_poly.pdbx_strand_id
1 'polypeptide(L)' 'MSSHHGNTPAAWSAVVVGLVGVLVGAIGLLFEPINMPIFWVGVVITLASIAVYGVMAKMGYNS' A
#
# COMPACT_ATOMS: atom_id res chain seq x y z
N MET A 1 -26.67 1.53 10.21
CA MET A 1 -25.46 0.87 9.67
C MET A 1 -24.29 1.69 10.19
N SER A 2 -23.42 1.10 11.01
CA SER A 2 -22.26 1.82 11.54
C SER A 2 -21.35 2.24 10.39
N SER A 3 -20.93 3.50 10.37
CA SER A 3 -19.95 4.05 9.43
C SER A 3 -18.58 3.42 9.70
N HIS A 4 -18.38 2.19 9.26
CA HIS A 4 -17.09 1.50 9.29
C HIS A 4 -16.24 2.08 8.16
N HIS A 5 -14.99 2.44 8.45
CA HIS A 5 -14.06 3.10 7.53
C HIS A 5 -14.13 2.51 6.12
N GLY A 6 -14.09 3.37 5.09
CA GLY A 6 -14.17 3.04 3.65
C GLY A 6 -14.00 1.55 3.36
N ASN A 7 -15.10 0.79 3.46
CA ASN A 7 -15.06 -0.67 3.45
C ASN A 7 -15.27 -1.18 2.02
N THR A 8 -14.61 -0.52 1.07
CA THR A 8 -14.82 -0.73 -0.36
C THR A 8 -13.67 -1.58 -0.90
N PRO A 9 -13.89 -2.37 -1.95
CA PRO A 9 -12.81 -3.17 -2.53
C PRO A 9 -11.60 -2.34 -2.94
N ALA A 10 -11.81 -1.12 -3.45
CA ALA A 10 -10.73 -0.19 -3.80
C ALA A 10 -9.90 0.22 -2.57
N ALA A 11 -10.56 0.57 -1.46
CA ALA A 11 -9.89 1.00 -0.24
C ALA A 11 -9.07 -0.14 0.39
N TRP A 12 -9.66 -1.33 0.54
CA TRP A 12 -8.93 -2.47 1.11
C TRP A 12 -7.77 -2.95 0.24
N SER A 13 -7.92 -2.91 -1.09
CA SER A 13 -6.81 -3.24 -1.99
C SER A 13 -5.65 -2.26 -1.83
N ALA A 14 -5.94 -0.97 -1.75
CA ALA A 14 -4.92 0.05 -1.50
C ALA A 14 -4.24 -0.13 -0.13
N VAL A 15 -5.00 -0.43 0.92
CA VAL A 15 -4.47 -0.70 2.26
C VAL A 15 -3.53 -1.90 2.24
N VAL A 16 -3.92 -3.02 1.64
CA VAL A 16 -3.08 -4.23 1.59
C VAL A 16 -1.78 -3.95 0.82
N VAL A 17 -1.87 -3.29 -0.35
CA VAL A 17 -0.67 -2.92 -1.13
C VAL A 17 0.23 -1.98 -0.33
N GLY A 18 -0.34 -0.99 0.35
CA GLY A 18 0.39 -0.06 1.21
C GLY A 18 1.10 -0.77 2.37
N LEU A 19 0.41 -1.70 3.06
CA LEU A 19 1.00 -2.48 4.15
C LEU A 19 2.14 -3.37 3.67
N VAL A 20 2.02 -3.98 2.49
CA VAL A 20 3.12 -4.75 1.86
C VAL A 20 4.31 -3.84 1.59
N GLY A 21 4.08 -2.64 1.04
CA GLY A 21 5.15 -1.67 0.78
C GLY A 21 5.88 -1.24 2.06
N VAL A 22 5.13 -0.90 3.11
CA VAL A 22 5.70 -0.56 4.42
C VAL A 22 6.49 -1.72 5.02
N LEU A 23 5.96 -2.95 4.93
CA LEU A 23 6.64 -4.15 5.42
C LEU A 23 7.97 -4.39 4.69
N VAL A 24 7.98 -4.31 3.35
CA VAL A 24 9.20 -4.44 2.55
C VAL A 24 10.21 -3.35 2.91
N GLY A 25 9.74 -2.11 3.06
CA GLY A 25 10.58 -0.98 3.46
C GLY A 25 11.23 -1.21 4.82
N ALA A 26 10.45 -1.66 5.80
CA ALA A 26 10.92 -1.98 7.14
C ALA A 26 11.98 -3.11 7.12
N ILE A 27 11.77 -4.17 6.33
CA ILE A 27 12.75 -5.25 6.16
C ILE A 27 14.10 -4.72 5.65
N GLY A 28 14.09 -3.77 4.71
CA GLY A 28 15.32 -3.13 4.21
C GLY A 28 16.16 -2.47 5.31
N LEU A 29 15.49 -1.95 6.36
CA LEU A 29 16.12 -1.30 7.52
C LEU A 29 16.60 -2.29 8.60
N LEU A 30 16.26 -3.59 8.49
CA LEU A 30 16.69 -4.62 9.45
C LEU A 30 18.06 -5.22 9.12
N PHE A 31 18.62 -4.96 7.94
CA PHE A 31 19.94 -5.45 7.55
C PHE A 31 21.09 -4.64 8.19
N GLU A 32 22.24 -5.28 8.34
CA GLU A 32 23.50 -4.63 8.72
C GLU A 32 24.61 -4.99 7.70
N PRO A 33 25.03 -4.04 6.85
CA PRO A 33 24.56 -2.65 6.74
C PRO A 33 23.11 -2.56 6.19
N ILE A 34 22.45 -1.42 6.46
CA ILE A 34 21.09 -1.14 5.96
C ILE A 34 21.03 -1.33 4.44
N ASN A 35 19.99 -2.03 3.98
CA ASN A 35 19.75 -2.24 2.57
C ASN A 35 18.82 -1.15 2.00
N MET A 36 19.42 -0.02 1.62
CA MET A 36 18.70 1.11 1.03
C MET A 36 17.94 0.76 -0.27
N PRO A 37 18.45 -0.09 -1.18
CA PRO A 37 17.66 -0.56 -2.32
C PRO A 37 16.32 -1.20 -1.93
N ILE A 38 16.30 -2.12 -0.95
CA ILE A 38 15.06 -2.75 -0.49
C ILE A 38 14.12 -1.73 0.17
N PHE A 39 14.67 -0.80 0.96
CA PHE A 39 13.90 0.30 1.55
C PHE A 39 13.15 1.08 0.46
N TRP A 40 13.85 1.49 -0.60
CA TRP A 40 13.24 2.24 -1.71
C TRP A 40 12.23 1.42 -2.51
N VAL A 41 12.42 0.11 -2.65
CA VAL A 41 11.37 -0.77 -3.22
C VAL A 41 10.09 -0.70 -2.39
N GLY A 42 10.20 -0.75 -1.06
CA GLY A 42 9.05 -0.59 -0.17
C GLY A 42 8.34 0.76 -0.31
N VAL A 43 9.11 1.85 -0.45
CA VAL A 43 8.57 3.19 -0.72
C VAL A 43 7.79 3.21 -2.03
N VAL A 44 8.35 2.67 -3.12
CA VAL A 44 7.69 2.63 -4.42
C VAL A 44 6.38 1.84 -4.38
N ILE A 45 6.36 0.68 -3.70
CA ILE A 45 5.14 -0.12 -3.53
C ILE A 45 4.08 0.66 -2.74
N THR A 46 4.50 1.37 -1.68
CA THR A 46 3.60 2.18 -0.86
C THR A 46 2.96 3.28 -1.70
N LEU A 47 3.74 3.99 -2.53
CA LEU A 47 3.21 5.01 -3.44
C LEU A 47 2.31 4.42 -4.52
N ALA A 48 2.62 3.22 -5.03
CA ALA A 48 1.79 2.51 -6.00
C ALA A 48 0.39 2.18 -5.46
N SER A 49 0.19 2.08 -4.14
CA SER A 49 -1.14 1.88 -3.55
C SER A 49 -2.13 3.00 -3.92
N ILE A 50 -1.65 4.22 -4.12
CA ILE A 50 -2.46 5.37 -4.56
C ILE A 50 -2.96 5.14 -5.99
N ALA A 51 -2.08 4.64 -6.87
CA ALA A 51 -2.45 4.29 -8.24
C ALA A 51 -3.46 3.14 -8.28
N VAL A 52 -3.27 2.10 -7.45
CA VAL A 52 -4.23 0.98 -7.30
C VAL A 52 -5.61 1.50 -6.91
N TYR A 53 -5.70 2.35 -5.89
CA TYR A 53 -6.97 2.98 -5.50
C TYR A 53 -7.58 3.76 -6.67
N GLY A 54 -6.79 4.62 -7.32
CA GLY A 54 -7.26 5.47 -8.41
C GLY A 54 -7.82 4.69 -9.60
N VAL A 55 -7.19 3.56 -9.95
CA VAL A 55 -7.68 2.67 -11.02
C VAL A 55 -8.96 1.97 -10.59
N MET A 56 -9.00 1.39 -9.38
CA MET A 56 -10.19 0.68 -8.88
C MET A 56 -11.39 1.60 -8.67
N ALA A 57 -11.17 2.84 -8.23
CA ALA A 57 -12.21 3.84 -8.13
C ALA A 57 -12.80 4.19 -9.50
N LYS A 58 -11.95 4.32 -10.54
CA LYS A 58 -12.43 4.52 -11.92
C LYS A 58 -13.22 3.33 -12.47
N MET A 59 -12.97 2.12 -11.96
CA MET A 59 -13.75 0.93 -12.26
C MET A 59 -15.04 0.80 -11.43
N GLY A 60 -15.32 1.74 -10.52
CA GLY A 60 -16.54 1.76 -9.70
C GLY A 60 -16.45 0.98 -8.38
N TYR A 61 -15.27 0.52 -7.98
CA TYR A 61 -15.08 -0.28 -6.75
C TYR A 61 -14.87 0.54 -5.46
N ASN A 62 -15.29 1.81 -5.46
CA ASN A 62 -15.11 2.74 -4.33
C ASN A 62 -16.40 2.97 -3.52
N SER A 63 -17.41 2.11 -3.69
CA SER A 63 -18.71 2.18 -3.03
C SER A 63 -19.06 0.85 -2.39
#